data_AF-A0A3D0RS46-F1
#
_entry.id   AF-A0A3D0RS46-F1
#
_cell.length_a   1.000
_cell.length_b   1.000
_cell.length_c   1.000
_cell.angle_alpha   90.00
_cell.angle_beta   90.00
_cell.angle_gamma   90.00
#
_symmetry.space_group_name_H-M   'P 1'
#
loop_
_entity.id
_entity.type
_entity.pdbx_description
1 polymer ?
#
loop_
_entity_poly.entity_id
_entity_poly.type
_entity_poly.pdbx_seq_one_letter_code
_entity_poly.pdbx_strand_id
1 'polypeptide(L)'
;PRKKPDEYHGPRISILGLIGGFCDAVGGGGWGPVVTSTLVARGKHPLTTIGSVNFTEFFVALGQSILFIIALGFGEYWQIILGLLIGGAIAAPIAAKLAQKLPAKTLMIIVGTVIILLSIRTIYLTLQGA
;
A
#
# COMPACT_ATOMS: atom_id res chain seq x y z
N PRO A 1 1.27 -3.92 -38.56
CA PRO A 1 2.37 -3.50 -37.65
C PRO A 1 1.86 -3.34 -36.20
N ARG A 2 2.15 -4.33 -35.35
CA ARG A 2 1.85 -4.32 -33.92
C ARG A 2 2.72 -3.22 -33.30
N LYS A 3 2.13 -2.09 -32.86
CA LYS A 3 2.89 -1.00 -32.24
C LYS A 3 3.70 -1.56 -31.07
N LYS A 4 4.99 -1.29 -31.09
CA LYS A 4 5.98 -1.69 -30.08
C LYS A 4 5.54 -1.13 -28.70
N PRO A 5 5.37 -1.97 -27.65
CA PRO A 5 4.86 -1.53 -26.35
C PRO A 5 5.88 -0.70 -25.53
N ASP A 6 7.05 -0.43 -26.09
CA ASP A 6 8.19 0.26 -25.48
C ASP A 6 8.20 1.79 -25.70
N GLU A 7 7.24 2.34 -26.44
CA GLU A 7 7.23 3.76 -26.84
C GLU A 7 6.17 4.60 -26.08
N TYR A 8 6.12 4.49 -24.75
CA TYR A 8 5.29 5.39 -23.92
C TYR A 8 6.19 6.32 -23.09
N HIS A 9 6.36 7.56 -23.57
CA HIS A 9 7.02 8.66 -22.87
C HIS A 9 6.15 9.20 -21.73
N GLY A 10 5.97 8.40 -20.67
CA GLY A 10 5.44 8.87 -19.40
C GLY A 10 6.57 9.33 -18.45
N PRO A 11 6.27 10.12 -17.40
CA PRO A 11 7.22 10.54 -16.36
C PRO A 11 8.13 9.40 -15.94
N ARG A 12 9.40 9.75 -15.76
CA ARG A 12 10.48 8.84 -15.34
C ARG A 12 9.93 7.93 -14.26
N ILE A 13 9.95 6.62 -14.49
CA ILE A 13 9.43 5.60 -13.55
C ILE A 13 9.99 5.81 -12.14
N SER A 14 11.21 6.35 -12.04
CA SER A 14 11.86 6.79 -10.81
C SER A 14 11.06 7.85 -10.03
N ILE A 15 10.47 8.85 -10.69
CA ILE A 15 9.64 9.88 -10.05
C ILE A 15 8.34 9.27 -9.54
N LEU A 16 7.74 8.36 -10.33
CA LEU A 16 6.54 7.64 -9.91
C LEU A 16 6.83 6.76 -8.69
N GLY A 17 7.98 6.08 -8.67
CA GLY A 17 8.43 5.31 -7.50
C GLY A 17 8.73 6.18 -6.29
N LEU A 18 9.28 7.38 -6.47
CA LEU A 18 9.53 8.32 -5.37
C LEU A 18 8.22 8.82 -4.75
N ILE A 19 7.27 9.27 -5.57
CA ILE A 19 5.96 9.71 -5.10
C ILE A 19 5.20 8.53 -4.47
N GLY A 20 5.22 7.37 -5.13
CA GLY A 20 4.59 6.14 -4.64
C GLY A 20 5.14 5.74 -3.27
N GLY A 21 6.46 5.70 -3.11
CA GLY A 21 7.11 5.35 -1.84
C GLY A 21 6.90 6.40 -0.75
N PHE A 22 6.83 7.69 -1.09
CA PHE A 22 6.47 8.75 -0.15
C PHE A 22 5.02 8.60 0.35
N CYS A 23 4.06 8.45 -0.57
CA CYS A 23 2.66 8.22 -0.22
C CYS A 23 2.49 6.95 0.61
N ASP A 24 3.26 5.91 0.32
CA ASP A 24 3.29 4.68 1.09
C ASP A 24 3.86 4.87 2.51
N ALA A 25 4.94 5.64 2.66
CA ALA A 25 5.51 5.93 3.98
C ALA A 25 4.60 6.77 4.88
N VAL A 26 3.81 7.69 4.30
CA VAL A 26 2.87 8.52 5.06
C VAL A 26 1.58 7.76 5.41
N GLY A 27 1.08 6.91 4.50
CA GLY A 27 -0.27 6.32 4.59
C GLY A 27 -0.35 4.80 4.69
N GLY A 28 0.77 4.07 4.54
CA GLY A 28 0.86 2.61 4.65
C GLY A 28 0.21 1.78 3.53
N GLY A 29 -0.27 2.42 2.46
CA GLY A 29 -0.93 1.73 1.33
C GLY A 29 -1.00 2.55 0.04
N GLY A 30 -0.13 3.56 -0.10
CA GLY A 30 -0.13 4.49 -1.23
C GLY A 30 0.47 3.89 -2.50
N TRP A 31 1.30 2.85 -2.37
CA TRP A 31 2.06 2.28 -3.48
C TRP A 31 1.18 1.71 -4.60
N GLY A 32 0.20 0.87 -4.26
CA GLY A 32 -0.69 0.21 -5.22
C GLY A 32 -1.50 1.18 -6.08
N PRO A 33 -2.29 2.11 -5.49
CA PRO A 33 -3.06 3.09 -6.24
C PRO A 33 -2.21 4.03 -7.10
N VAL A 34 -1.04 4.44 -6.61
CA VAL A 34 -0.17 5.40 -7.31
C VAL A 34 0.63 4.72 -8.42
N VAL A 35 1.31 3.62 -8.14
CA VAL A 35 2.26 3.00 -9.09
C VAL A 35 1.56 2.02 -10.03
N THR A 36 0.76 1.08 -9.51
CA THR A 36 0.11 0.03 -10.32
C THR A 36 -0.94 0.63 -11.25
N SER A 37 -1.85 1.47 -10.73
CA SER A 37 -2.91 2.07 -11.55
C SER A 37 -2.33 2.94 -12.68
N THR A 38 -1.27 3.70 -12.40
CA THR A 38 -0.61 4.56 -13.40
C THR A 38 0.07 3.74 -14.49
N LEU A 39 0.74 2.63 -14.14
CA LEU A 39 1.41 1.79 -15.14
C LEU A 39 0.43 0.98 -15.99
N VAL A 40 -0.64 0.45 -15.38
CA VAL A 40 -1.71 -0.26 -16.10
C VAL A 40 -2.50 0.70 -17.01
N ALA A 41 -2.85 1.89 -16.52
CA ALA A 41 -3.54 2.92 -17.31
C ALA A 41 -2.71 3.39 -18.53
N ARG A 42 -1.38 3.29 -18.45
CA ARG A 42 -0.45 3.62 -19.55
C ARG A 42 -0.24 2.49 -20.57
N GLY A 43 -1.00 1.40 -20.46
CA GLY A 43 -0.95 0.32 -21.44
C GLY A 43 0.19 -0.67 -21.25
N LYS A 44 0.90 -0.64 -20.11
CA LYS A 44 1.81 -1.74 -19.78
C LYS A 44 1.02 -3.02 -19.54
N HIS A 45 1.60 -4.15 -19.93
CA HIS A 45 0.96 -5.45 -19.77
C HIS A 45 0.58 -5.69 -18.29
N PRO A 46 -0.71 -5.90 -17.96
CA PRO A 46 -1.17 -5.91 -16.58
C PRO A 46 -0.48 -6.95 -15.71
N LEU A 47 -0.33 -8.19 -16.21
CA LEU A 47 0.26 -9.29 -15.44
C LEU A 47 1.74 -9.02 -15.10
N THR A 48 2.49 -8.48 -16.06
CA THR A 48 3.91 -8.14 -15.88
C THR A 48 4.06 -6.94 -14.94
N THR A 49 3.18 -5.95 -15.08
CA THR A 49 3.16 -4.76 -14.24
C THR A 49 2.89 -5.12 -12.79
N ILE A 50 1.82 -5.87 -12.50
CA ILE A 50 1.44 -6.24 -11.13
C ILE A 50 2.58 -7.02 -10.45
N GLY A 51 3.17 -8.00 -11.14
CA GLY A 51 4.29 -8.77 -10.58
C GLY A 51 5.52 -7.91 -10.28
N SER A 52 5.92 -7.05 -11.23
CA SER A 52 7.09 -6.17 -11.06
C SER A 52 6.90 -5.09 -9.98
N VAL A 53 5.68 -4.56 -9.85
CA VAL A 53 5.35 -3.53 -8.86
C VAL A 53 5.32 -4.13 -7.46
N ASN A 54 4.75 -5.32 -7.26
CA ASN A 54 4.77 -6.03 -5.98
C ASN A 54 6.21 -6.40 -5.55
N PHE A 55 7.05 -6.82 -6.49
CA PHE A 55 8.46 -7.10 -6.19
C PHE A 55 9.20 -5.83 -5.75
N THR A 56 8.91 -4.70 -6.38
CA THR A 56 9.50 -3.40 -6.01
C THR A 56 8.98 -2.93 -4.65
N GLU A 57 7.68 -3.08 -4.38
CA GLU A 57 7.04 -2.72 -3.11
C GLU A 57 7.74 -3.35 -1.91
N PHE A 58 8.14 -4.61 -2.03
CA PHE A 58 8.92 -5.29 -1.00
C PHE A 58 10.21 -4.54 -0.63
N PHE A 59 10.98 -4.06 -1.61
CA PHE A 59 12.21 -3.30 -1.34
C PHE A 59 11.92 -1.91 -0.77
N VAL A 60 10.83 -1.27 -1.20
CA VAL A 60 10.42 0.03 -0.68
C VAL A 60 10.03 -0.11 0.80
N ALA A 61 9.18 -1.11 1.12
CA ALA A 61 8.78 -1.44 2.49
C ALA A 61 9.96 -1.85 3.38
N LEU A 62 10.93 -2.60 2.83
CA LEU A 62 12.16 -2.97 3.53
C LEU A 62 13.02 -1.73 3.82
N GLY A 63 13.17 -0.84 2.85
CA GLY A 63 13.86 0.45 3.02
C GLY A 63 13.18 1.33 4.08
N GLN A 64 11.85 1.45 4.02
CA GLN A 64 11.04 2.15 5.03
C GLN A 64 11.25 1.55 6.42
N SER A 65 11.24 0.21 6.54
CA SER A 65 11.44 -0.49 7.81
C SER A 65 12.83 -0.23 8.40
N ILE A 66 13.88 -0.28 7.59
CA ILE A 66 15.25 0.02 8.03
C ILE A 66 15.35 1.48 8.49
N LEU A 67 14.84 2.42 7.68
CA LEU A 67 14.87 3.85 8.02
C LEU A 67 14.07 4.13 9.30
N PHE A 68 12.92 3.48 9.49
CA PHE A 68 12.12 3.60 10.71
C PHE A 68 12.90 3.14 11.95
N ILE A 69 13.60 2.00 11.86
CA ILE A 69 14.44 1.48 12.95
C ILE A 69 15.60 2.45 13.26
N ILE A 70 16.25 3.00 12.24
CA ILE A 70 17.34 3.96 12.40
C ILE A 70 16.83 5.30 12.99
N ALA A 71 15.67 5.78 12.51
CA ALA A 71 15.14 7.09 12.87
C ALA A 71 14.50 7.14 14.26
N LEU A 72 13.80 6.09 14.68
CA LEU A 72 13.05 6.06 15.95
C LEU A 72 13.71 5.21 17.04
N GLY A 73 14.69 4.39 16.69
CA GLY A 73 15.32 3.45 17.61
C GLY A 73 14.44 2.23 17.89
N PHE A 74 15.04 1.04 17.91
CA PHE A 74 14.30 -0.22 18.07
C PHE A 74 13.76 -0.45 19.49
N GLY A 75 14.41 0.13 20.51
CA GLY A 75 14.19 -0.23 21.91
C GLY A 75 12.81 0.12 22.48
N GLU A 76 12.19 1.20 22.01
CA GLU A 76 10.93 1.70 22.58
C GLU A 76 9.68 1.03 21.96
N TYR A 77 9.77 0.58 20.71
CA TYR A 77 8.61 0.12 19.93
C TYR A 77 8.63 -1.37 19.58
N TRP A 78 9.64 -2.14 20.00
CA TRP A 78 9.79 -3.55 19.60
C TRP A 78 8.57 -4.42 19.93
N GLN A 79 7.87 -4.15 21.04
CA GLN A 79 6.66 -4.87 21.43
C GLN A 79 5.50 -4.62 20.46
N ILE A 80 5.31 -3.35 20.07
CA ILE A 80 4.27 -2.95 19.12
C ILE A 80 4.56 -3.56 17.74
N ILE A 81 5.81 -3.49 17.30
CA ILE A 81 6.26 -4.07 16.03
C ILE A 81 6.00 -5.58 16.01
N LEU A 82 6.37 -6.31 17.06
CA LEU A 82 6.12 -7.74 17.15
C LEU A 82 4.62 -8.08 17.19
N GLY A 83 3.83 -7.32 17.95
CA GLY A 83 2.38 -7.50 18.02
C GLY A 83 1.72 -7.34 16.64
N LEU A 84 2.13 -6.30 15.89
CA LEU A 84 1.68 -6.06 14.52
C LEU A 84 2.14 -7.15 13.55
N LEU A 85 3.37 -7.65 13.70
CA LEU A 85 3.91 -8.71 12.83
C LEU A 85 3.18 -10.03 13.04
N ILE A 86 2.98 -10.44 14.29
CA ILE A 86 2.24 -11.67 14.63
C ILE A 86 0.76 -11.53 14.24
N GLY A 87 0.13 -10.41 14.61
CA GLY A 87 -1.26 -10.13 14.26
C GLY A 87 -1.49 -10.11 12.75
N GLY A 88 -0.60 -9.45 12.00
CA GLY A 88 -0.63 -9.41 10.54
C GLY A 88 -0.41 -10.78 9.90
N ALA A 89 0.56 -11.56 10.40
CA ALA A 89 0.83 -12.92 9.90
C ALA A 89 -0.37 -13.87 10.08
N ILE A 90 -1.09 -13.75 11.20
CA ILE A 90 -2.31 -14.54 11.47
C ILE A 90 -3.50 -14.00 10.67
N ALA A 91 -3.62 -12.67 10.53
CA ALA A 91 -4.70 -12.03 9.80
C ALA A 91 -4.62 -12.26 8.29
N ALA A 92 -3.42 -12.32 7.70
CA ALA A 92 -3.20 -12.51 6.27
C ALA A 92 -3.91 -13.75 5.67
N PRO A 93 -3.78 -14.99 6.21
CA PRO A 93 -4.49 -16.15 5.68
C PRO A 93 -6.01 -16.05 5.87
N ILE A 94 -6.47 -15.40 6.93
CA ILE A 94 -7.91 -15.17 7.17
C ILE A 94 -8.45 -14.19 6.12
N ALA A 95 -7.74 -13.08 5.89
CA ALA A 95 -8.05 -12.09 4.88
C ALA A 95 -8.05 -12.70 3.47
N ALA A 96 -7.05 -13.54 3.13
CA ALA A 96 -6.99 -14.23 1.85
C ALA A 96 -8.20 -15.15 1.63
N LYS A 97 -8.57 -15.96 2.64
CA LYS A 97 -9.76 -16.83 2.58
C LYS A 97 -11.06 -16.04 2.45
N LEU A 98 -11.17 -14.91 3.14
CA LEU A 98 -12.36 -14.05 3.08
C LEU A 98 -12.47 -13.34 1.72
N ALA A 99 -11.36 -12.82 1.21
CA ALA A 99 -11.28 -12.16 -0.09
C ALA A 99 -11.60 -13.10 -1.25
N GLN A 100 -11.30 -14.40 -1.12
CA GLN A 100 -11.69 -15.40 -2.12
C GLN A 100 -13.21 -15.69 -2.13
N LYS A 101 -13.91 -15.51 -1.01
CA LYS A 101 -15.34 -15.82 -0.89
C LYS A 101 -16.26 -14.64 -1.21
N LEU A 102 -15.79 -13.41 -1.02
CA LEU A 102 -16.60 -12.20 -1.19
C LEU A 102 -16.38 -11.56 -2.57
N PRO A 103 -17.45 -11.03 -3.21
CA PRO A 103 -17.29 -10.26 -4.43
C PRO A 103 -16.56 -8.94 -4.13
N ALA A 104 -15.59 -8.59 -4.99
CA ALA A 104 -14.70 -7.44 -4.80
C ALA A 104 -15.44 -6.12 -4.48
N LYS A 105 -16.61 -5.89 -5.10
CA LYS A 105 -17.44 -4.71 -4.85
C LYS A 105 -17.93 -4.62 -3.39
N THR A 106 -18.33 -5.75 -2.81
CA THR A 106 -18.79 -5.80 -1.42
C THR A 106 -17.63 -5.56 -0.46
N LEU A 107 -16.48 -6.16 -0.73
CA LEU A 107 -15.27 -5.92 0.07
C LEU A 107 -14.87 -4.44 0.07
N MET A 108 -14.86 -3.80 -1.12
CA MET A 108 -14.56 -2.37 -1.28
C MET A 108 -15.54 -1.49 -0.48
N ILE A 109 -16.84 -1.78 -0.52
CA ILE A 109 -17.86 -1.03 0.23
C ILE A 109 -17.67 -1.19 1.75
N ILE A 110 -17.44 -2.42 2.22
CA ILE A 110 -17.22 -2.70 3.64
C ILE A 110 -15.99 -1.93 4.14
N VAL A 111 -14.85 -2.11 3.46
CA VAL A 111 -13.58 -1.46 3.84
C VAL A 111 -13.73 0.07 3.80
N GLY A 112 -14.31 0.62 2.73
CA GLY A 112 -14.55 2.06 2.62
C GLY A 112 -15.43 2.60 3.74
N THR A 113 -16.52 1.90 4.08
CA THR A 113 -17.43 2.30 5.16
C THR A 113 -16.71 2.30 6.52
N VAL A 114 -15.93 1.25 6.81
CA VAL A 114 -15.15 1.15 8.06
C VAL A 114 -14.13 2.28 8.16
N ILE A 115 -13.40 2.57 7.08
CA ILE A 115 -12.44 3.67 7.04
C ILE A 115 -13.13 5.00 7.29
N ILE A 116 -14.26 5.29 6.61
CA ILE A 116 -15.02 6.53 6.79
C ILE A 116 -15.45 6.70 8.25
N LEU A 117 -16.01 5.65 8.87
CA LEU A 117 -16.42 5.69 10.28
C LEU A 117 -15.23 5.93 11.22
N LEU A 118 -14.10 5.27 10.96
CA LEU A 118 -12.88 5.47 11.75
C LEU A 118 -12.34 6.89 11.60
N SER A 119 -12.33 7.43 10.38
CA SER A 119 -11.91 8.80 10.10
C SER A 119 -12.82 9.81 10.80
N ILE A 120 -14.14 9.63 10.74
CA ILE A 120 -15.11 10.48 11.47
C ILE A 120 -14.83 10.42 12.97
N ARG A 121 -14.64 9.22 13.53
CA ARG A 121 -14.29 9.04 14.94
C ARG A 121 -13.00 9.78 15.31
N THR A 122 -11.95 9.65 14.50
CA THR A 122 -10.67 10.33 14.74
C THR A 122 -10.85 11.84 14.70
N ILE A 123 -11.52 12.39 13.69
CA ILE A 123 -11.81 13.84 13.59
C ILE A 123 -12.61 14.31 14.80
N TYR A 124 -13.64 13.56 15.21
CA TYR A 124 -14.44 13.88 16.37
C TYR A 124 -13.61 13.91 17.66
N LEU A 125 -12.76 12.89 17.88
CA LEU A 125 -11.86 12.86 19.04
C LEU A 125 -10.86 14.01 19.03
N THR A 126 -10.32 14.38 17.87
CA THR A 126 -9.43 15.54 17.74
C THR A 126 -10.16 16.86 18.01
N LEU A 127 -11.42 17.00 17.59
CA LEU A 127 -12.25 18.19 17.85
C LEU A 127 -12.72 18.28 19.32
N GLN A 128 -12.85 17.15 20.02
CA GLN A 128 -13.20 17.10 21.44
C GLN A 128 -12.02 17.30 22.40
N GLY A 129 -10.78 17.26 21.89
CA GLY A 129 -9.58 17.15 22.70
C GLY A 129 -8.37 17.90 22.16
N ALA A 130 -8.59 19.11 21.64
CA ALA A 130 -7.66 20.23 21.75
C ALA A 130 -8.19 21.18 22.84
#